data_AF-A0A034V5K3-F1
#
_entry.id   AF-A0A034V5K3-F1
#
_cell.length_a   1.000
_cell.length_b   1.000
_cell.length_c   1.000
_cell.angle_alpha   90.00
_cell.angle_beta   90.00
_cell.angle_gamma   90.00
#
_symmetry.space_group_name_H-M   'P 1'
#
loop_
_entity.id
_entity.type
_entity.pdbx_description
1 polymer ?
#
loop_
_entity_poly.entity_id
_entity_poly.type
_entity_poly.pdbx_seq_one_letter_code
_entity_poly.pdbx_strand_id
1 'polypeptide(L)'
;MNASQRQEFCVRWNSHLGSIGAAFPQLLAGQRFVDVTLACEGHQVHCHRLVLAACSSYFDSILAENPCKHPVIILPSEIKLWEIQALVDFMYKGEVNVTQAGLPQLLRCAEQLRIRGLYGSDAALNLNQLKALTNKAAAAAAAATQQQQADGIETDTDTATNSTTTTTATAASEATIVAHQQRAASATTA
;
A
#
# COMPACT_ATOMS: atom_id res chain seq x y z
N MET A 1 0.87 -40.71 51.04
CA MET A 1 0.63 -39.36 50.48
C MET A 1 0.30 -39.55 49.01
N ASN A 2 -0.90 -39.21 48.54
CA ASN A 2 -1.25 -39.37 47.12
C ASN A 2 -0.97 -38.05 46.38
N ALA A 3 0.07 -38.03 45.55
CA ALA A 3 0.31 -36.93 44.63
C ALA A 3 -0.59 -37.10 43.39
N SER A 4 -1.87 -36.75 43.53
CA SER A 4 -2.82 -36.70 42.42
C SER A 4 -2.21 -35.85 41.30
N GLN A 5 -1.87 -36.50 40.19
CA GLN A 5 -1.10 -35.89 39.11
C GLN A 5 -1.89 -34.71 38.53
N ARG A 6 -1.32 -33.49 38.63
CA ARG A 6 -1.90 -32.30 38.02
C ARG A 6 -1.75 -32.43 36.51
N GLN A 7 -2.83 -32.82 35.84
CA GLN A 7 -2.90 -32.83 34.39
C GLN A 7 -3.11 -31.40 33.90
N GLU A 8 -2.17 -30.92 33.09
CA GLU A 8 -2.19 -29.57 32.51
C GLU A 8 -2.44 -29.69 31.00
N PHE A 9 -3.40 -28.92 30.48
CA PHE A 9 -3.86 -29.02 29.08
C PHE A 9 -3.60 -27.71 28.35
N CYS A 10 -2.82 -27.78 27.26
CA CYS A 10 -2.55 -26.63 26.40
C CYS A 10 -3.60 -26.53 25.29
N VAL A 11 -4.40 -25.46 25.31
CA VAL A 11 -5.40 -25.15 24.26
C VAL A 11 -4.84 -24.04 23.36
N ARG A 12 -4.80 -24.29 22.05
CA ARG A 12 -4.34 -23.32 21.04
C ARG A 12 -5.49 -22.88 20.15
N TRP A 13 -5.73 -21.57 20.08
CA TRP A 13 -6.57 -20.99 19.03
C TRP A 13 -5.69 -20.66 17.81
N ASN A 14 -5.76 -21.51 16.78
CA ASN A 14 -4.87 -21.44 15.62
C ASN A 14 -4.95 -20.11 14.85
N SER A 15 -6.10 -19.43 14.86
CA SER A 15 -6.32 -18.16 14.14
C SER A 15 -6.08 -16.91 14.99
N HIS A 16 -5.70 -17.05 16.27
CA HIS A 16 -5.62 -15.96 17.26
C HIS A 16 -4.93 -14.68 16.74
N LEU A 17 -3.73 -14.80 16.18
CA LEU A 17 -2.96 -13.65 15.69
C LEU A 17 -3.63 -12.99 14.48
N GLY A 18 -4.18 -13.76 13.55
CA GLY A 18 -4.92 -13.24 12.38
C GLY A 18 -6.23 -12.56 12.79
N SER A 19 -6.94 -13.11 13.79
CA SER A 19 -8.16 -12.51 14.33
C SER A 19 -7.87 -11.20 15.09
N ILE A 20 -6.76 -11.11 15.82
CA ILE A 20 -6.30 -9.86 16.44
C ILE A 20 -5.88 -8.83 15.37
N GLY A 21 -5.10 -9.26 14.37
CA GLY A 21 -4.68 -8.41 13.25
C GLY A 21 -5.86 -7.85 12.45
N ALA A 22 -6.93 -8.62 12.26
CA ALA A 22 -8.16 -8.15 11.63
C ALA A 22 -9.02 -7.24 12.54
N ALA A 23 -8.92 -7.36 13.86
CA ALA A 23 -9.74 -6.60 14.81
C ALA A 23 -9.27 -5.15 14.96
N PHE A 24 -7.97 -4.87 15.04
CA PHE A 24 -7.46 -3.51 15.25
C PHE A 24 -7.86 -2.52 14.14
N PRO A 25 -7.77 -2.84 12.83
CA PRO A 25 -8.30 -2.00 11.75
C PRO A 25 -9.80 -1.70 11.88
N GLN A 26 -10.60 -2.67 12.31
CA GLN A 26 -12.04 -2.48 12.51
C GLN A 26 -12.35 -1.58 13.71
N LEU A 27 -11.59 -1.71 14.80
CA LEU A 27 -11.68 -0.80 15.95
C LEU A 27 -11.27 0.63 15.56
N LEU A 28 -10.22 0.79 14.76
CA LEU A 28 -9.78 2.09 14.25
C LEU A 28 -10.83 2.73 13.34
N ALA A 29 -11.35 2.00 12.36
CA ALA A 29 -12.39 2.48 11.45
C ALA A 29 -13.67 2.87 12.19
N GLY A 30 -14.05 2.13 13.24
CA GLY A 30 -15.15 2.48 14.13
C GLY A 30 -14.83 3.51 15.22
N GLN A 31 -13.61 4.08 15.24
CA GLN A 31 -13.11 5.04 16.25
C GLN A 31 -13.24 4.53 17.71
N ARG A 32 -13.20 3.22 17.90
CA ARG A 32 -13.39 2.55 19.21
C ARG A 32 -12.07 2.48 19.97
N PHE A 33 -12.11 2.84 21.24
CA PHE A 33 -10.95 2.80 22.16
C PHE A 33 -9.74 3.65 21.75
N VAL A 34 -9.91 4.58 20.78
CA VAL A 34 -8.92 5.59 20.42
C VAL A 34 -8.54 6.40 21.65
N ASP A 35 -7.23 6.49 21.92
CA ASP A 35 -6.65 7.08 23.13
C ASP A 35 -5.44 7.98 22.83
N VAL A 36 -5.20 8.30 21.55
CA VAL A 36 -4.18 9.26 21.09
C VAL A 36 -4.60 9.88 19.75
N THR A 37 -4.23 11.16 19.56
CA THR A 37 -4.40 11.87 18.30
C THR A 37 -3.04 12.35 17.77
N LEU A 38 -2.78 12.14 16.49
CA LEU A 38 -1.67 12.72 15.76
C LEU A 38 -2.19 13.97 15.01
N ALA A 39 -1.61 15.14 15.27
CA ALA A 39 -1.97 16.38 14.61
C ALA A 39 -0.96 16.70 13.50
N CYS A 40 -1.42 16.82 12.25
CA CYS A 40 -0.60 16.98 11.05
C CYS A 40 -1.33 17.89 10.04
N GLU A 41 -0.65 18.91 9.50
CA GLU A 41 -1.21 19.87 8.52
C GLU A 41 -2.61 20.43 8.90
N GLY A 42 -2.82 20.73 10.19
CA GLY A 42 -4.10 21.24 10.73
C GLY A 42 -5.20 20.17 10.89
N HIS A 43 -4.95 18.94 10.46
CA HIS A 43 -5.86 17.79 10.58
C HIS A 43 -5.50 16.92 11.78
N GLN A 44 -6.41 16.02 12.16
CA GLN A 44 -6.26 15.10 13.29
C GLN A 44 -6.47 13.65 12.85
N VAL A 45 -5.43 12.82 13.01
CA VAL A 45 -5.49 11.36 12.79
C VAL A 45 -5.59 10.67 14.14
N HIS A 46 -6.67 9.93 14.34
CA HIS A 46 -7.03 9.28 15.59
C HIS A 46 -6.52 7.84 15.61
N CYS A 47 -5.81 7.42 16.67
CA CYS A 47 -5.08 6.14 16.74
C CYS A 47 -5.17 5.48 18.13
N HIS A 48 -4.59 4.27 18.27
CA HIS A 48 -4.38 3.57 19.55
C HIS A 48 -2.91 3.66 19.97
N ARG A 49 -2.63 4.07 21.21
CA ARG A 49 -1.28 4.18 21.78
C ARG A 49 -0.54 2.86 21.72
N LEU A 50 -1.24 1.76 22.00
CA LEU A 50 -0.71 0.40 21.94
C LEU A 50 -0.14 0.05 20.56
N VAL A 51 -0.83 0.41 19.48
CA VAL A 51 -0.38 0.11 18.11
C VAL A 51 0.77 1.04 17.72
N LEU A 52 0.68 2.34 18.03
CA LEU A 52 1.77 3.29 17.78
C LEU A 52 3.07 2.88 18.49
N ALA A 53 3.00 2.51 19.78
CA ALA A 53 4.16 2.07 20.55
C ALA A 53 4.72 0.72 20.07
N ALA A 54 3.85 -0.24 19.75
CA ALA A 54 4.29 -1.52 19.17
C ALA A 54 5.05 -1.32 17.85
N CYS A 55 4.59 -0.41 16.99
CA CYS A 55 5.14 -0.21 15.65
C CYS A 55 6.23 0.88 15.55
N SER A 56 6.42 1.75 16.55
CA SER A 56 7.37 2.87 16.52
C SER A 56 8.08 3.04 17.86
N SER A 57 9.41 3.00 17.83
CA SER A 57 10.23 3.33 19.02
C SER A 57 10.15 4.82 19.39
N TYR A 58 9.84 5.71 18.44
CA TYR A 58 9.61 7.13 18.72
C TYR A 58 8.29 7.34 19.47
N PHE A 59 7.19 6.75 19.00
CA PHE A 59 5.90 6.87 19.68
C PHE A 59 5.90 6.15 21.04
N ASP A 60 6.55 4.99 21.15
CA ASP A 60 6.74 4.28 22.43
C ASP A 60 7.38 5.19 23.49
N SER A 61 8.55 5.78 23.18
CA SER A 61 9.27 6.67 24.11
C SER A 61 8.43 7.89 24.51
N ILE A 62 7.91 8.66 23.54
CA ILE A 62 7.18 9.91 23.86
C ILE A 62 5.86 9.64 24.60
N LEU A 63 5.17 8.53 24.32
CA LEU A 63 3.92 8.15 25.00
C LEU A 63 4.14 7.57 26.39
N ALA A 64 5.33 7.02 26.68
CA ALA A 64 5.73 6.57 28.01
C ALA A 64 6.20 7.74 28.89
N GLU A 65 7.00 8.66 28.33
CA GLU A 65 7.50 9.86 29.02
C GLU A 65 6.39 10.86 29.38
N ASN A 66 5.29 10.90 28.60
CA ASN A 66 4.22 11.89 28.75
C ASN A 66 2.85 11.24 29.11
N PRO A 67 2.69 10.69 30.33
CA PRO A 67 1.47 10.01 30.76
C PRO A 67 0.30 10.99 30.99
N CYS A 68 -0.54 11.15 29.96
CA CYS A 68 -1.81 11.87 30.02
C CYS A 68 -2.96 10.98 29.49
N LYS A 69 -4.23 11.39 29.69
CA LYS A 69 -5.40 10.58 29.31
C LYS A 69 -5.55 10.35 27.81
N HIS A 70 -5.28 11.38 27.01
CA HIS A 70 -5.39 11.37 25.54
C HIS A 70 -4.34 12.32 24.95
N PRO A 71 -3.10 11.88 24.73
CA PRO A 71 -2.07 12.71 24.12
C PRO A 71 -2.45 13.20 22.72
N VAL A 72 -2.11 14.44 22.43
CA VAL A 72 -2.15 15.02 21.08
C VAL A 72 -0.70 15.28 20.66
N ILE A 73 -0.16 14.42 19.79
CA ILE A 73 1.21 14.56 19.28
C ILE A 73 1.16 15.48 18.06
N ILE A 74 1.71 16.68 18.18
CA ILE A 74 1.88 17.61 17.06
C ILE A 74 3.08 17.14 16.25
N LEU A 75 2.87 16.80 14.98
CA LEU A 75 3.90 16.28 14.10
C LEU A 75 4.66 17.40 13.36
N PRO A 76 5.93 17.17 12.98
CA PRO A 76 6.74 18.10 12.20
C PRO A 76 6.05 18.55 10.89
N SER A 77 6.23 19.81 10.50
CA SER A 77 5.45 20.48 9.45
C SER A 77 5.87 20.14 8.01
N GLU A 78 7.03 19.50 7.83
CA GLU A 78 7.44 18.93 6.54
C GLU A 78 6.59 17.71 6.17
N ILE A 79 6.19 16.92 7.18
CA ILE A 79 5.45 15.67 6.99
C ILE A 79 4.03 15.98 6.52
N LYS A 80 3.57 15.22 5.51
CA LYS A 80 2.25 15.37 4.91
C LYS A 80 1.20 14.45 5.50
N LEU A 81 -0.04 14.94 5.53
CA LEU A 81 -1.17 14.19 6.08
C LEU A 81 -1.30 12.80 5.45
N TRP A 82 -1.06 12.69 4.14
CA TRP A 82 -1.11 11.41 3.42
C TRP A 82 -0.01 10.44 3.85
N GLU A 83 1.17 10.93 4.25
CA GLU A 83 2.28 10.09 4.76
C GLU A 83 1.88 9.49 6.10
N ILE A 84 1.29 10.29 6.99
CA ILE A 84 0.78 9.83 8.29
C ILE A 84 -0.39 8.86 8.11
N GLN A 85 -1.32 9.14 7.21
CA GLN A 85 -2.41 8.21 6.89
C GLN A 85 -1.88 6.88 6.37
N ALA A 86 -0.90 6.90 5.45
CA ALA A 86 -0.28 5.70 4.90
C ALA A 86 0.54 4.91 5.94
N LEU A 87 1.26 5.59 6.85
CA LEU A 87 1.97 4.93 7.94
C LEU A 87 1.01 4.35 8.99
N VAL A 88 -0.09 5.03 9.31
CA VAL A 88 -1.13 4.48 10.20
C VAL A 88 -1.78 3.27 9.55
N ASP A 89 -2.14 3.33 8.26
CA ASP A 89 -2.65 2.17 7.52
C ASP A 89 -1.65 0.99 7.56
N PHE A 90 -0.37 1.25 7.31
CA PHE A 90 0.70 0.24 7.42
C PHE A 90 0.79 -0.37 8.82
N MET A 91 0.80 0.45 9.89
CA MET A 91 0.89 -0.02 11.27
C MET A 91 -0.29 -0.91 11.70
N TYR A 92 -1.47 -0.71 11.08
CA TYR A 92 -2.67 -1.48 11.39
C TYR A 92 -2.89 -2.70 10.48
N LYS A 93 -2.45 -2.64 9.21
CA LYS A 93 -2.71 -3.68 8.20
C LYS A 93 -1.49 -4.57 7.93
N GLY A 94 -0.29 -4.12 8.28
CA GLY A 94 1.00 -4.75 7.91
C GLY A 94 1.49 -4.37 6.51
N GLU A 95 0.68 -3.67 5.71
CA GLU A 95 0.98 -3.27 4.33
C GLU A 95 0.30 -1.94 3.98
N VAL A 96 0.84 -1.22 2.99
CA VAL A 96 0.22 -0.04 2.41
C VAL A 96 0.60 0.11 0.94
N ASN A 97 -0.35 0.55 0.12
CA ASN A 97 -0.13 0.83 -1.30
C ASN A 97 0.16 2.32 -1.50
N VAL A 98 1.31 2.66 -2.09
CA VAL A 98 1.71 4.05 -2.42
C VAL A 98 2.29 4.14 -3.82
N THR A 99 2.24 5.35 -4.40
CA THR A 99 2.81 5.59 -5.74
C THR A 99 4.34 5.58 -5.70
N GLN A 100 4.97 5.26 -6.84
CA GLN A 100 6.44 5.29 -6.99
C GLN A 100 7.04 6.67 -6.66
N ALA A 101 6.30 7.75 -6.92
CA ALA A 101 6.70 9.12 -6.58
C ALA A 101 6.60 9.43 -5.08
N GLY A 102 5.59 8.89 -4.38
CA GLY A 102 5.40 9.10 -2.95
C GLY A 102 6.29 8.22 -2.06
N LEU A 103 6.64 7.01 -2.51
CA LEU A 103 7.39 6.04 -1.71
C LEU A 103 8.71 6.58 -1.09
N PRO A 104 9.53 7.42 -1.76
CA PRO A 104 10.70 8.06 -1.15
C PRO A 104 10.38 9.09 -0.05
N GLN A 105 9.16 9.63 -0.03
CA GLN A 105 8.68 10.53 1.03
C GLN A 105 8.23 9.68 2.23
N LEU A 106 7.33 8.71 1.99
CA LEU A 106 6.85 7.76 3.01
C LEU A 106 8.00 7.12 3.80
N LEU A 107 9.06 6.66 3.12
CA LEU A 107 10.21 6.03 3.78
C LEU A 107 11.04 7.02 4.61
N ARG A 108 11.09 8.31 4.24
CA ARG A 108 11.71 9.37 5.06
C ARG A 108 10.89 9.65 6.31
N CYS A 109 9.56 9.76 6.16
CA CYS A 109 8.65 9.90 7.29
C CYS A 109 8.72 8.68 8.22
N ALA A 110 8.86 7.47 7.66
CA ALA A 110 9.06 6.24 8.42
C ALA A 110 10.39 6.22 9.20
N GLU A 111 11.46 6.78 8.64
CA GLU A 111 12.75 6.96 9.29
C GLU A 111 12.69 8.00 10.42
N GLN A 112 12.09 9.18 10.17
CA GLN A 112 11.87 10.21 11.19
C GLN A 112 11.08 9.68 12.39
N LEU A 113 10.01 8.91 12.13
CA LEU A 113 9.14 8.31 13.16
C LEU A 113 9.58 6.90 13.59
N ARG A 114 10.74 6.41 13.13
CA ARG A 114 11.33 5.10 13.47
C ARG A 114 10.34 3.92 13.42
N ILE A 115 9.59 3.81 12.33
CA ILE A 115 8.56 2.77 12.11
C ILE A 115 9.22 1.42 11.78
N ARG A 116 8.94 0.40 12.59
CA ARG A 116 9.44 -0.98 12.38
C ARG A 116 9.00 -1.51 11.00
N GLY A 117 9.84 -2.31 10.35
CA GLY A 117 9.57 -2.85 9.02
C GLY A 117 9.81 -1.88 7.84
N LEU A 118 9.89 -0.57 8.11
CA LEU A 118 10.17 0.48 7.11
C LEU A 118 11.47 1.27 7.39
N TYR A 119 12.02 1.16 8.60
CA TYR A 119 13.27 1.81 9.02
C TYR A 119 14.27 0.84 9.64
N GLY A 120 15.56 1.16 9.53
CA GLY A 120 16.66 0.42 10.17
C GLY A 120 16.91 -0.96 9.57
N SER A 121 17.51 -1.86 10.36
CA SER A 121 17.82 -3.24 9.95
C SER A 121 16.59 -4.09 9.66
N ASP A 122 15.43 -3.71 10.22
CA ASP A 122 14.14 -4.40 10.02
C ASP A 122 13.47 -3.97 8.70
N ALA A 123 14.01 -2.99 7.96
CA ALA A 123 13.44 -2.52 6.71
C ALA A 123 13.62 -3.56 5.59
N ALA A 124 12.53 -4.27 5.24
CA ALA A 124 12.51 -5.24 4.15
C ALA A 124 12.80 -4.59 2.77
N LEU A 125 12.68 -3.27 2.65
CA LEU A 125 12.97 -2.48 1.46
C LEU A 125 14.21 -1.60 1.67
N ASN A 126 15.36 -2.02 1.16
CA ASN A 126 16.52 -1.15 1.10
C ASN A 126 16.27 -0.04 0.05
N LEU A 127 16.17 1.21 0.49
CA LEU A 127 15.89 2.38 -0.36
C LEU A 127 16.84 2.51 -1.57
N ASN A 128 18.08 2.02 -1.48
CA ASN A 128 19.04 2.06 -2.59
C ASN A 128 18.81 0.94 -3.62
N GLN A 129 18.31 -0.24 -3.19
CA GLN A 129 17.84 -1.27 -4.12
C GLN A 129 16.57 -0.81 -4.85
N LEU A 130 15.64 -0.15 -4.17
CA LEU A 130 14.44 0.43 -4.78
C LEU A 130 14.77 1.50 -5.84
N LYS A 131 15.76 2.37 -5.57
CA LYS A 131 16.30 3.32 -6.56
C LYS A 131 16.89 2.60 -7.77
N ALA A 132 17.69 1.54 -7.56
CA ALA A 132 18.27 0.76 -8.65
C ALA A 132 17.19 0.07 -9.53
N LEU A 133 16.15 -0.50 -8.91
CA LEU A 133 15.01 -1.09 -9.62
C LEU A 133 14.20 -0.04 -10.38
N THR A 134 13.96 1.13 -9.77
CA THR A 134 13.28 2.28 -10.42
C THR A 134 14.06 2.78 -11.64
N ASN A 135 15.36 2.99 -11.49
CA ASN A 135 16.22 3.45 -12.59
C ASN A 135 16.28 2.41 -13.72
N LYS A 136 16.30 1.11 -13.38
CA LYS A 136 16.28 0.01 -14.36
C LYS A 136 14.93 -0.07 -15.11
N ALA A 137 13.81 0.14 -14.43
CA ALA A 137 12.48 0.18 -15.06
C ALA A 137 12.33 1.40 -15.98
N ALA A 138 12.77 2.58 -15.54
CA ALA A 138 12.77 3.80 -16.35
C ALA A 138 13.67 3.66 -17.60
N ALA A 139 14.85 3.07 -17.46
CA ALA A 139 15.74 2.81 -18.59
C ALA A 139 15.13 1.80 -19.60
N ALA A 140 14.43 0.76 -19.12
CA ALA A 140 13.74 -0.19 -19.99
C ALA A 140 12.57 0.47 -20.77
N ALA A 141 11.79 1.33 -20.13
CA ALA A 141 10.72 2.08 -20.79
C ALA A 141 11.26 3.08 -21.84
N ALA A 142 12.37 3.76 -21.53
CA ALA A 142 13.04 4.65 -22.47
C ALA A 142 13.58 3.90 -23.70
N ALA A 143 14.21 2.74 -23.50
CA ALA A 143 14.71 1.89 -24.58
C ALA A 143 13.60 1.38 -25.51
N ALA A 144 12.45 0.99 -24.96
CA ALA A 144 11.29 0.52 -25.74
C ALA A 144 10.70 1.61 -26.68
N THR A 145 10.99 2.89 -26.42
CA THR A 145 10.47 4.02 -27.20
C THR A 145 11.28 4.26 -28.50
N GLN A 146 12.48 3.68 -28.64
CA GLN A 146 13.40 3.97 -29.75
C GLN A 146 13.30 3.01 -30.96
N GLN A 147 12.33 2.09 -30.99
CA GLN A 147 12.20 1.08 -32.05
C GLN A 147 11.02 1.29 -33.03
N GLN A 148 10.45 2.50 -33.10
CA GLN A 148 9.31 2.82 -33.99
C GLN A 148 9.52 4.04 -34.92
N GLN A 149 10.76 4.34 -35.30
CA GLN A 149 11.07 5.32 -36.36
C GLN A 149 12.13 4.78 -37.34
N ALA A 150 11.74 3.77 -38.13
CA ALA A 150 12.59 3.21 -39.19
C ALA A 150 11.79 2.50 -40.31
N ASP A 151 10.65 3.05 -40.74
CA ASP A 151 10.02 2.63 -42.01
C ASP A 151 9.14 3.74 -42.63
N GLY A 152 8.98 3.71 -43.95
CA GLY A 152 8.03 4.54 -44.73
C GLY A 152 8.59 5.76 -45.48
N ILE A 153 8.81 5.61 -46.80
CA ILE A 153 8.52 6.57 -47.89
C ILE A 153 8.63 5.81 -49.24
N GLU A 154 7.80 6.15 -50.22
CA GLU A 154 7.56 5.41 -51.48
C GLU A 154 7.68 6.37 -52.70
N THR A 155 7.66 6.01 -54.00
CA THR A 155 7.39 4.75 -54.74
C THR A 155 8.63 4.40 -55.66
N ASP A 156 8.65 3.76 -56.85
CA ASP A 156 7.64 3.27 -57.83
C ASP A 156 8.21 2.27 -58.87
N THR A 157 7.32 1.69 -59.69
CA THR A 157 7.48 1.10 -61.05
C THR A 157 8.34 -0.16 -61.33
N ASP A 158 7.63 -1.18 -61.83
CA ASP A 158 7.96 -2.12 -62.93
C ASP A 158 9.20 -3.05 -62.92
N THR A 159 8.98 -4.35 -62.63
CA THR A 159 8.82 -5.41 -63.68
C THR A 159 8.65 -6.82 -63.04
N ALA A 160 8.00 -7.74 -63.77
CA ALA A 160 7.70 -9.15 -63.44
C ALA A 160 8.93 -10.01 -62.99
N THR A 161 8.81 -11.20 -62.37
CA THR A 161 7.90 -12.32 -62.73
C THR A 161 7.80 -13.45 -61.66
N ASN A 162 6.66 -14.15 -61.62
CA ASN A 162 6.43 -15.56 -61.19
C ASN A 162 6.63 -16.04 -59.72
N SER A 163 5.47 -16.30 -59.09
CA SER A 163 5.03 -17.63 -58.63
C SER A 163 5.58 -18.28 -57.34
N THR A 164 4.67 -18.53 -56.38
CA THR A 164 4.22 -19.88 -55.90
C THR A 164 3.72 -19.83 -54.44
N THR A 165 2.40 -19.70 -54.30
CA THR A 165 1.49 -20.48 -53.41
C THR A 165 1.89 -20.89 -51.97
N THR A 166 0.91 -20.75 -51.06
CA THR A 166 0.58 -21.65 -49.89
C THR A 166 0.75 -21.02 -48.49
N THR A 167 -0.15 -21.11 -47.48
CA THR A 167 -1.64 -21.19 -47.35
C THR A 167 -1.98 -21.09 -45.83
N THR A 168 -3.09 -20.45 -45.42
CA THR A 168 -3.72 -20.46 -44.05
C THR A 168 -2.91 -19.91 -42.85
N ALA A 169 -3.49 -19.43 -41.73
CA ALA A 169 -4.86 -18.98 -41.41
C ALA A 169 -4.93 -18.15 -40.09
N THR A 170 -5.86 -17.19 -40.05
CA THR A 170 -6.95 -16.97 -39.05
C THR A 170 -6.71 -17.32 -37.56
N ALA A 171 -7.04 -16.50 -36.53
CA ALA A 171 -7.83 -15.25 -36.43
C ALA A 171 -7.24 -14.30 -35.34
N ALA A 172 -7.46 -12.97 -35.38
CA ALA A 172 -8.52 -12.21 -34.68
C ALA A 172 -8.71 -12.60 -33.18
N SER A 173 -8.63 -11.70 -32.19
CA SER A 173 -9.35 -10.42 -31.97
C SER A 173 -10.88 -10.61 -31.84
N GLU A 174 -11.65 -9.86 -31.03
CA GLU A 174 -11.41 -8.50 -30.50
C GLU A 174 -12.25 -8.23 -29.23
N ALA A 175 -12.07 -7.08 -28.55
CA ALA A 175 -12.91 -6.63 -27.42
C ALA A 175 -13.15 -5.11 -27.41
N THR A 176 -14.41 -4.68 -27.33
CA THR A 176 -14.91 -3.27 -27.24
C THR A 176 -16.43 -3.34 -26.90
N ILE A 177 -17.01 -2.73 -25.85
CA ILE A 177 -17.11 -1.30 -25.42
C ILE A 177 -18.11 -0.53 -26.34
N VAL A 178 -19.09 0.27 -25.91
CA VAL A 178 -19.29 1.10 -24.70
C VAL A 178 -20.51 0.66 -23.82
N ALA A 179 -21.36 1.59 -23.35
CA ALA A 179 -22.49 1.42 -22.41
C ALA A 179 -23.52 2.57 -22.56
N HIS A 180 -24.76 2.46 -22.01
CA HIS A 180 -25.52 3.63 -21.50
C HIS A 180 -26.73 3.30 -20.59
N GLN A 181 -27.19 4.33 -19.86
CA GLN A 181 -28.56 4.67 -19.44
C GLN A 181 -28.96 4.55 -17.94
N GLN A 182 -29.74 5.54 -17.48
CA GLN A 182 -30.23 5.73 -16.10
C GLN A 182 -31.71 6.14 -16.07
N ARG A 183 -32.42 5.78 -14.98
CA ARG A 183 -33.74 6.29 -14.53
C ARG A 183 -34.94 5.98 -15.49
N ALA A 184 -36.21 6.01 -15.06
CA ALA A 184 -36.80 6.37 -13.75
C ALA A 184 -38.07 5.56 -13.44
N ALA A 185 -38.46 5.47 -12.15
CA ALA A 185 -39.84 5.25 -11.67
C ALA A 185 -39.96 5.65 -10.18
N SER A 186 -41.15 5.99 -9.70
CA SER A 186 -41.40 6.44 -8.31
C SER A 186 -42.89 6.36 -7.90
N ALA A 187 -43.16 6.46 -6.58
CA ALA A 187 -44.48 6.34 -5.90
C ALA A 187 -45.06 4.90 -5.85
N THR A 188 -45.99 4.53 -4.95
CA THR A 188 -46.87 5.35 -4.08
C THR A 188 -47.25 4.60 -2.78
N THR A 189 -47.61 5.35 -1.71
CA THR A 189 -48.38 4.91 -0.50
C THR A 189 -47.72 3.89 0.46
N ALA A 190 -48.06 3.88 1.75
CA ALA A 190 -48.99 4.71 2.53
C ALA A 190 -48.37 5.08 3.90
#